data_AF-A0A7S0S8A6-F1
#
_entry.id   AF-A0A7S0S8A6-F1
#
_cell.length_a   1.000
_cell.length_b   1.000
_cell.length_c   1.000
_cell.angle_alpha   90.00
_cell.angle_beta   90.00
_cell.angle_gamma   90.00
#
_symmetry.space_group_name_H-M   'P 1'
#
loop_
_entity.id
_entity.type
_entity.pdbx_description
1 polymer ?
#
loop_
_entity_poly.entity_id
_entity_poly.type
_entity_poly.pdbx_seq_one_letter_code
_entity_poly.pdbx_strand_id
1 'polypeptide(L)'
;RVGSSQGLLPLGSPTVGSAGAAGGIAGGLLAAAAGMAGGEEGPRSLAMSEWHFLVLAGDRLHAVNRVSGAVAAEVGFRSPLMSRDVSGDPGGHAIDGLVTDPVTHAMYLYSDESLYEVQLRQEARDMWRVYLELQDWDAALRQASSQAQRDAVHRARAEAAAAAKDWETAAVHWAKILGGSPPFEDIALRLVEAEAPAALQTFLATRLTTLGRSDRAQAAMAGAWLTELCLDSISRALLEAGGKPSPAVAAAEERLKALLADHVEVLDVSTTVSLLAAAGRLDDLLAYAQARGDHEAVLAALLQRPDGARRALAVLRKPSCPAELAYRFAPGLVAAAPEETVDHLVSARPPLDPRRLIPALLRFAEPGASPAGVRAVTRYVAFAVDVLRSQDAAVHNLAVSLYSLDASEAGLLAYLARARGPSGRPLYDAPHALRLASERNKPRAAVKLLCELGMYEDAVKRALATGDLELAKSVAGSPPEEDAGARRRLWLEVARHVICGSSAAPATANGATASATATATATATANGGARAGTRGAAAGAAGAGAGAAGEEGD
;
A
#
# COMPACT_ATOMS: atom_id res chain seq x y z
N ARG A 1 -75.90 21.83 3.76
CA ARG A 1 -74.76 21.00 3.31
C ARG A 1 -74.45 21.38 1.88
N VAL A 2 -73.52 22.31 1.66
CA VAL A 2 -72.99 22.54 0.30
C VAL A 2 -72.06 21.38 0.01
N GLY A 3 -72.31 20.64 -1.07
CA GLY A 3 -71.50 19.48 -1.43
C GLY A 3 -70.21 19.93 -2.09
N SER A 4 -69.07 19.76 -1.42
CA SER A 4 -67.75 20.05 -1.98
C SER A 4 -67.42 19.02 -3.08
N SER A 5 -67.79 19.30 -4.33
CA SER A 5 -67.38 18.49 -5.48
C SER A 5 -65.89 18.71 -5.76
N GLN A 6 -65.02 17.95 -5.08
CA GLN A 6 -63.57 17.98 -5.32
C GLN A 6 -63.25 17.32 -6.67
N GLY A 7 -63.32 18.11 -7.74
CA GLY A 7 -62.81 17.76 -9.06
C GLY A 7 -61.29 17.72 -9.07
N LEU A 8 -60.70 16.60 -8.62
CA LEU A 8 -59.27 16.34 -8.73
C LEU A 8 -58.92 15.99 -10.20
N LEU A 9 -58.61 17.01 -10.99
CA LEU A 9 -57.96 16.84 -12.29
C LEU A 9 -56.44 16.77 -12.09
N PRO A 10 -55.77 15.67 -12.47
CA PRO A 10 -54.33 15.57 -12.34
C PRO A 10 -53.63 16.48 -13.35
N LEU A 11 -52.70 17.31 -12.88
CA LEU A 11 -51.79 18.04 -13.75
C LEU A 11 -50.88 17.04 -14.47
N GLY A 12 -51.06 16.92 -15.78
CA GLY A 12 -50.15 16.18 -16.66
C GLY A 12 -48.77 16.83 -16.67
N SER A 13 -47.73 16.04 -16.94
CA SER A 13 -46.38 16.57 -17.16
C SER A 13 -46.38 17.58 -18.31
N PRO A 14 -45.68 18.71 -18.19
CA PRO A 14 -45.68 19.75 -19.22
C PRO A 14 -45.18 19.18 -20.56
N THR A 15 -45.99 19.33 -21.60
CA THR A 15 -45.56 19.08 -22.98
C THR A 15 -44.66 20.23 -23.40
N VAL A 16 -43.34 20.01 -23.33
CA VAL A 16 -42.33 20.99 -23.73
C VAL A 16 -42.35 21.18 -25.25
N GLY A 17 -43.16 22.13 -25.71
CA GLY A 17 -43.07 22.65 -27.08
C GLY A 17 -41.86 23.58 -27.19
N SER A 18 -40.96 23.29 -28.13
CA SER A 18 -39.73 24.07 -28.33
C SER A 18 -40.01 25.44 -28.98
N ALA A 19 -40.38 26.42 -28.17
CA ALA A 19 -40.38 27.84 -28.54
C ALA A 19 -39.18 28.55 -27.87
N GLY A 20 -38.46 29.39 -28.62
CA GLY A 20 -37.11 29.84 -28.25
C GLY A 20 -37.02 30.64 -26.95
N ALA A 21 -36.01 30.32 -26.13
CA ALA A 21 -35.72 30.93 -24.83
C ALA A 21 -35.12 32.36 -24.92
N ALA A 22 -35.75 33.25 -25.70
CA ALA A 22 -35.31 34.63 -25.92
C ALA A 22 -36.30 35.69 -25.40
N GLY A 23 -37.47 35.28 -24.90
CA GLY A 23 -38.42 36.16 -24.20
C GLY A 23 -38.27 36.02 -22.69
N GLY A 24 -37.72 37.03 -22.01
CA GLY A 24 -37.75 37.08 -20.54
C GLY A 24 -39.19 37.18 -19.99
N ILE A 25 -39.36 37.29 -18.67
CA ILE A 25 -40.68 37.36 -17.98
C ILE A 25 -41.78 38.16 -18.72
N ALA A 26 -41.47 39.33 -19.28
CA ALA A 26 -42.40 40.13 -20.07
C ALA A 26 -42.84 39.42 -21.36
N GLY A 27 -41.91 38.81 -22.09
CA GLY A 27 -42.16 38.01 -23.29
C GLY A 27 -42.83 36.66 -23.00
N GLY A 28 -42.61 36.07 -21.83
CA GLY A 28 -43.37 34.89 -21.35
C GLY A 28 -44.84 35.23 -21.07
N LEU A 29 -45.08 36.34 -20.35
CA LEU A 29 -46.43 36.89 -20.16
C LEU A 29 -47.06 37.31 -21.50
N LEU A 30 -46.28 37.88 -22.42
CA LEU A 30 -46.74 38.26 -23.77
C LEU A 30 -47.02 37.05 -24.65
N ALA A 31 -46.27 35.96 -24.53
CA ALA A 31 -46.47 34.73 -25.29
C ALA A 31 -47.66 33.93 -24.74
N ALA A 32 -47.88 33.95 -23.43
CA ALA A 32 -49.15 33.53 -22.84
C ALA A 32 -50.29 34.39 -23.41
N ALA A 33 -50.20 35.72 -23.34
CA ALA A 33 -51.20 36.64 -23.89
C ALA A 33 -51.40 36.53 -25.42
N ALA A 34 -50.37 36.15 -26.19
CA ALA A 34 -50.44 35.98 -27.64
C ALA A 34 -50.97 34.59 -28.04
N GLY A 35 -50.70 33.55 -27.23
CA GLY A 35 -51.38 32.26 -27.34
C GLY A 35 -52.86 32.38 -26.95
N MET A 36 -53.17 33.18 -25.93
CA MET A 36 -54.54 33.56 -25.56
C MET A 36 -55.23 34.35 -26.69
N ALA A 37 -54.52 35.24 -27.39
CA ALA A 37 -55.04 35.99 -28.54
C ALA A 37 -55.33 35.14 -29.80
N GLY A 38 -55.07 33.83 -29.77
CA GLY A 38 -55.63 32.88 -30.73
C GLY A 38 -57.11 32.56 -30.48
N GLY A 39 -57.64 32.88 -29.29
CA GLY A 39 -59.06 33.03 -29.01
C GLY A 39 -59.44 34.52 -28.90
N GLU A 40 -60.72 34.84 -29.07
CA GLU A 40 -61.18 36.24 -29.20
C GLU A 40 -61.17 37.06 -27.89
N GLU A 41 -60.63 36.52 -26.79
CA GLU A 41 -60.72 37.12 -25.45
C GLU A 41 -59.35 37.36 -24.80
N GLY A 42 -59.07 38.62 -24.46
CA GLY A 42 -57.84 39.02 -23.76
C GLY A 42 -57.81 38.62 -22.26
N PRO A 43 -56.66 38.81 -21.59
CA PRO A 43 -56.51 38.51 -20.16
C PRO A 43 -57.44 39.40 -19.32
N ARG A 44 -58.31 38.76 -18.51
CA ARG A 44 -59.34 39.41 -17.69
C ARG A 44 -58.85 39.74 -16.28
N SER A 45 -58.05 38.87 -15.67
CA SER A 45 -57.52 39.07 -14.31
C SER A 45 -56.21 38.32 -14.06
N LEU A 46 -55.48 38.76 -13.03
CA LEU A 46 -54.14 38.30 -12.67
C LEU A 46 -54.04 38.11 -11.15
N ALA A 47 -53.54 36.96 -10.72
CA ALA A 47 -53.04 36.75 -9.35
C ALA A 47 -51.57 36.28 -9.38
N MET A 48 -50.91 36.33 -8.23
CA MET A 48 -49.50 35.96 -8.09
C MET A 48 -49.30 35.08 -6.86
N SER A 49 -48.64 33.94 -7.06
CA SER A 49 -48.15 33.05 -6.01
C SER A 49 -46.63 33.20 -5.86
N GLU A 50 -46.00 32.35 -5.05
CA GLU A 50 -44.55 32.40 -4.81
C GLU A 50 -43.75 32.19 -6.12
N TRP A 51 -44.18 31.27 -6.98
CA TRP A 51 -43.44 30.85 -8.18
C TRP A 51 -44.21 31.04 -9.51
N HIS A 52 -45.50 31.39 -9.49
CA HIS A 52 -46.33 31.55 -10.69
C HIS A 52 -47.15 32.86 -10.71
N PHE A 53 -47.41 33.34 -11.92
CA PHE A 53 -48.49 34.27 -12.24
C PHE A 53 -49.68 33.44 -12.72
N LEU A 54 -50.85 33.65 -12.13
CA LEU A 54 -52.10 33.03 -12.59
C LEU A 54 -52.86 34.04 -13.43
N VAL A 55 -52.96 33.79 -14.73
CA VAL A 55 -53.64 34.66 -15.70
C VAL A 55 -54.95 34.00 -16.12
N LEU A 56 -56.08 34.65 -15.86
CA LEU A 56 -57.38 34.23 -16.39
C LEU A 56 -57.60 34.91 -17.75
N ALA A 57 -57.79 34.13 -18.80
CA ALA A 57 -58.12 34.60 -20.14
C ALA A 57 -59.30 33.76 -20.68
N GLY A 58 -60.40 34.42 -20.98
CA GLY A 58 -61.68 33.78 -21.30
C GLY A 58 -62.07 32.67 -20.31
N ASP A 59 -62.26 31.45 -20.81
CA ASP A 59 -62.62 30.27 -20.03
C ASP A 59 -61.42 29.52 -19.40
N ARG A 60 -60.19 30.08 -19.43
CA ARG A 60 -58.96 29.35 -19.04
C ARG A 60 -58.09 30.09 -18.05
N LEU A 61 -57.59 29.35 -17.07
CA LEU A 61 -56.56 29.79 -16.15
C LEU A 61 -55.20 29.25 -16.59
N HIS A 62 -54.27 30.14 -16.89
CA HIS A 62 -52.90 29.81 -17.24
C HIS A 62 -51.98 30.12 -16.06
N ALA A 63 -51.22 29.12 -15.61
CA ALA A 63 -50.17 29.29 -14.62
C ALA A 63 -48.83 29.51 -15.35
N VAL A 64 -48.33 30.75 -15.34
CA VAL A 64 -47.07 31.15 -15.98
C VAL A 64 -45.97 31.23 -14.92
N ASN A 65 -44.84 30.56 -15.12
CA ASN A 65 -43.75 30.56 -14.16
C ASN A 65 -43.09 31.94 -14.05
N ARG A 66 -42.89 32.44 -12.82
CA ARG A 66 -42.31 33.78 -12.54
C ARG A 66 -40.84 33.92 -12.92
N VAL A 67 -40.12 32.81 -13.10
CA VAL A 67 -38.67 32.79 -13.36
C VAL A 67 -38.38 32.53 -14.85
N SER A 68 -38.97 31.48 -15.44
CA SER A 68 -38.78 31.18 -16.88
C SER A 68 -39.74 31.90 -17.81
N GLY A 69 -40.88 32.40 -17.32
CA GLY A 69 -41.95 32.94 -18.17
C GLY A 69 -42.73 31.88 -18.97
N ALA A 70 -42.42 30.59 -18.81
CA ALA A 70 -43.14 29.51 -19.50
C ALA A 70 -44.51 29.21 -18.87
N VAL A 71 -45.49 28.81 -19.68
CA VAL A 71 -46.77 28.30 -19.19
C VAL A 71 -46.56 26.91 -18.58
N ALA A 72 -46.64 26.81 -17.26
CA ALA A 72 -46.45 25.56 -16.51
C ALA A 72 -47.71 24.69 -16.49
N ALA A 73 -48.90 25.30 -16.53
CA ALA A 73 -50.18 24.62 -16.64
C ALA A 73 -51.25 25.51 -17.29
N GLU A 74 -52.22 24.88 -17.95
CA GLU A 74 -53.43 25.51 -18.47
C GLU A 74 -54.63 24.68 -18.00
N VAL A 75 -55.60 25.32 -17.35
CA VAL A 75 -56.83 24.69 -16.87
C VAL A 75 -58.01 25.41 -17.50
N GLY A 76 -58.66 24.76 -18.46
CA GLY A 76 -59.95 25.19 -18.98
C GLY A 76 -61.04 24.94 -17.94
N PHE A 77 -61.72 25.99 -17.52
CA PHE A 77 -62.87 25.92 -16.64
C PHE A 77 -64.15 25.88 -17.47
N ARG A 78 -64.98 24.89 -17.19
CA ARG A 78 -66.36 24.83 -17.68
C ARG A 78 -67.25 24.67 -16.46
N SER A 79 -68.22 25.57 -16.29
CA SER A 79 -69.15 25.49 -15.16
C SER A 79 -69.80 24.10 -15.12
N PRO A 80 -69.82 23.39 -13.98
CA PRO A 80 -70.51 22.12 -13.86
C PRO A 80 -72.03 22.28 -13.88
N LEU A 81 -72.56 23.51 -13.75
CA LEU A 81 -73.98 23.85 -13.85
C LEU A 81 -74.46 23.98 -15.31
N MET A 82 -73.91 23.16 -16.22
CA MET A 82 -74.32 23.06 -17.62
C MET A 82 -75.69 22.37 -17.76
N SER A 83 -76.75 22.98 -17.21
CA SER A 83 -78.06 22.89 -17.84
C SER A 83 -77.97 23.59 -19.18
N ARG A 84 -78.25 22.87 -20.27
CA ARG A 84 -78.47 23.49 -21.58
C ARG A 84 -79.59 24.51 -21.43
N ASP A 85 -79.32 25.77 -21.73
CA ASP A 85 -80.38 26.75 -21.90
C ASP A 85 -81.35 26.28 -22.99
N VAL A 86 -82.63 26.60 -22.78
CA VAL A 86 -83.73 26.18 -23.67
C VAL A 86 -83.59 26.81 -25.07
N SER A 87 -82.78 27.85 -25.21
CA SER A 87 -82.39 28.51 -26.47
C SER A 87 -81.33 27.77 -27.29
N GLY A 88 -80.59 26.82 -26.71
CA GLY A 88 -79.62 25.99 -27.44
C GLY A 88 -78.30 26.66 -27.83
N ASP A 89 -78.06 27.91 -27.42
CA ASP A 89 -76.74 28.54 -27.49
C ASP A 89 -75.77 27.92 -26.46
N PRO A 90 -74.48 27.75 -26.79
CA PRO A 90 -73.44 27.35 -25.85
C PRO A 90 -72.99 28.53 -24.96
N GLY A 91 -73.97 29.24 -24.38
CA GLY A 91 -73.77 30.40 -23.50
C GLY A 91 -73.29 30.02 -22.11
N GLY A 92 -72.11 29.38 -22.02
CA GLY A 92 -71.49 29.12 -20.72
C GLY A 92 -71.16 30.44 -20.02
N HIS A 93 -71.74 30.65 -18.83
CA HIS A 93 -71.38 31.77 -17.96
C HIS A 93 -69.87 31.77 -17.74
N ALA A 94 -69.21 32.77 -18.31
CA ALA A 94 -67.75 32.89 -18.29
C ALA A 94 -67.30 33.33 -16.90
N ILE A 95 -66.09 32.93 -16.48
CA ILE A 95 -65.56 33.38 -15.20
C ILE A 95 -65.32 34.90 -15.26
N ASP A 96 -65.88 35.61 -14.29
CA ASP A 96 -65.82 37.07 -14.22
C ASP A 96 -64.44 37.56 -13.77
N GLY A 97 -63.83 36.85 -12.81
CA GLY A 97 -62.49 37.21 -12.34
C GLY A 97 -61.83 36.24 -11.36
N LEU A 98 -60.56 36.52 -11.11
CA LEU A 98 -59.70 35.90 -10.12
C LEU A 98 -59.35 36.94 -9.05
N VAL A 99 -59.53 36.59 -7.78
CA VAL A 99 -59.24 37.46 -6.63
C VAL A 99 -58.39 36.70 -5.60
N THR A 100 -57.45 37.41 -4.96
CA THR A 100 -56.65 36.86 -3.85
C THR A 100 -57.10 37.50 -2.53
N ASP A 101 -57.36 36.69 -1.51
CA ASP A 101 -57.59 37.18 -0.15
C ASP A 101 -56.28 37.78 0.43
N PRO A 102 -56.25 39.07 0.83
CA PRO A 102 -55.05 39.68 1.38
C PRO A 102 -54.61 39.13 2.74
N VAL A 103 -55.47 38.39 3.46
CA VAL A 103 -55.19 37.85 4.80
C VAL A 103 -54.74 36.39 4.75
N THR A 104 -55.43 35.53 4.00
CA THR A 104 -55.08 34.10 3.89
C THR A 104 -54.17 33.78 2.70
N HIS A 105 -54.02 34.71 1.75
CA HIS A 105 -53.40 34.50 0.44
C HIS A 105 -54.05 33.37 -0.40
N ALA A 106 -55.24 32.90 -0.02
CA ALA A 106 -56.03 32.00 -0.85
C ALA A 106 -56.54 32.73 -2.10
N MET A 107 -56.54 32.02 -3.23
CA MET A 107 -56.97 32.54 -4.53
C MET A 107 -58.32 31.94 -4.89
N TYR A 108 -59.25 32.78 -5.33
CA TYR A 108 -60.61 32.39 -5.68
C TYR A 108 -60.97 32.88 -7.08
N LEU A 109 -61.48 31.97 -7.90
CA LEU A 109 -62.19 32.32 -9.13
C LEU A 109 -63.66 32.53 -8.79
N TYR A 110 -64.28 33.59 -9.30
CA TYR A 110 -65.69 33.87 -9.09
C TYR A 110 -66.43 34.01 -10.42
N SER A 111 -67.68 33.55 -10.42
CA SER A 111 -68.72 33.93 -11.37
C SER A 111 -69.92 34.48 -10.58
N ASP A 112 -70.85 35.12 -11.29
CA ASP A 112 -72.23 35.37 -10.88
C ASP A 112 -72.89 34.32 -9.96
N GLU A 113 -72.73 33.02 -10.26
CA GLU A 113 -73.37 31.92 -9.53
C GLU A 113 -72.47 31.23 -8.48
N SER A 114 -71.14 31.34 -8.58
CA SER A 114 -70.25 30.40 -7.88
C SER A 114 -68.85 30.93 -7.55
N LEU A 115 -68.28 30.41 -6.45
CA LEU A 115 -66.92 30.71 -5.99
C LEU A 115 -66.10 29.42 -5.92
N TYR A 116 -64.95 29.39 -6.62
CA TYR A 116 -64.04 28.25 -6.67
C TYR A 116 -62.70 28.61 -6.02
N GLU A 117 -62.23 27.79 -5.09
CA GLU A 117 -60.90 27.93 -4.49
C GLU A 117 -59.82 27.31 -5.40
N VAL A 118 -58.79 28.10 -5.74
CA VAL A 118 -57.65 27.67 -6.54
C VAL A 118 -56.50 27.27 -5.62
N GLN A 119 -56.32 25.96 -5.43
CA GLN A 119 -55.24 25.40 -4.63
C GLN A 119 -54.02 25.03 -5.48
N LEU A 120 -52.92 25.77 -5.33
CA LEU A 120 -51.61 25.37 -5.86
C LEU A 120 -51.00 24.29 -4.96
N ARG A 121 -50.63 23.14 -5.54
CA ARG A 121 -50.05 21.99 -4.81
C ARG A 121 -48.66 21.67 -5.35
N GLN A 122 -47.68 21.62 -4.45
CA GLN A 122 -46.26 21.37 -4.76
C GLN A 122 -45.69 22.31 -5.84
N GLU A 123 -45.96 23.61 -5.71
CA GLU A 123 -45.57 24.63 -6.69
C GLU A 123 -44.06 24.64 -7.02
N ALA A 124 -43.21 24.33 -6.03
CA ALA A 124 -41.75 24.27 -6.20
C ALA A 124 -41.23 22.98 -6.88
N ARG A 125 -42.07 21.98 -7.16
CA ARG A 125 -41.67 20.60 -7.55
C ARG A 125 -40.71 20.53 -8.73
N ASP A 126 -40.94 21.35 -9.76
CA ASP A 126 -40.16 21.37 -11.00
C ASP A 126 -39.26 22.61 -11.12
N MET A 127 -39.22 23.48 -10.09
CA MET A 127 -38.36 24.67 -10.08
C MET A 127 -36.88 24.36 -10.22
N TRP A 128 -36.42 23.20 -9.72
CA TRP A 128 -35.04 22.76 -9.90
C TRP A 128 -34.66 22.55 -11.39
N ARG A 129 -35.64 22.19 -12.26
CA ARG A 129 -35.42 22.06 -13.72
C ARG A 129 -35.35 23.42 -14.39
N VAL A 130 -36.24 24.34 -14.01
CA VAL A 130 -36.22 25.73 -14.48
C VAL A 130 -34.88 26.39 -14.16
N TYR A 131 -34.38 26.23 -12.93
CA TYR A 131 -33.06 26.75 -12.56
C TYR A 131 -31.89 26.00 -13.24
N LEU A 132 -32.06 24.72 -13.59
CA LEU A 132 -31.08 23.96 -14.39
C LEU A 132 -30.92 24.55 -15.80
N GLU A 133 -32.04 24.85 -16.47
CA GLU A 133 -32.06 25.44 -17.81
C GLU A 133 -31.46 26.86 -17.82
N LEU A 134 -31.69 27.61 -16.74
CA LEU A 134 -31.10 28.94 -16.51
C LEU A 134 -29.63 28.91 -16.03
N GLN A 135 -29.05 27.72 -15.84
CA GLN A 135 -27.69 27.50 -15.32
C GLN A 135 -27.44 28.10 -13.91
N ASP A 136 -28.48 28.42 -13.14
CA ASP A 136 -28.36 28.80 -11.72
C ASP A 136 -28.37 27.53 -10.86
N TRP A 137 -27.20 26.91 -10.80
CA TRP A 137 -26.99 25.65 -10.10
C TRP A 137 -27.27 25.73 -8.60
N ASP A 138 -27.03 26.88 -7.97
CA ASP A 138 -27.14 27.06 -6.52
C ASP A 138 -28.59 27.35 -6.10
N ALA A 139 -29.41 27.97 -6.96
CA ALA A 139 -30.86 27.94 -6.82
C ALA A 139 -31.43 26.54 -7.11
N ALA A 140 -30.96 25.84 -8.15
CA ALA A 140 -31.42 24.49 -8.48
C ALA A 140 -31.17 23.49 -7.33
N LEU A 141 -29.99 23.52 -6.69
CA LEU A 141 -29.66 22.66 -5.54
C LEU A 141 -30.50 22.97 -4.30
N ARG A 142 -30.89 24.24 -4.08
CA ARG A 142 -31.79 24.62 -2.97
C ARG A 142 -33.20 24.07 -3.16
N GLN A 143 -33.69 24.01 -4.41
CA GLN A 143 -35.02 23.45 -4.73
C GLN A 143 -35.01 21.92 -4.94
N ALA A 144 -33.83 21.30 -5.08
CA ALA A 144 -33.68 19.85 -5.22
C ALA A 144 -33.89 19.14 -3.87
N SER A 145 -35.09 18.56 -3.72
CA SER A 145 -35.54 17.86 -2.51
C SER A 145 -35.09 16.40 -2.43
N SER A 146 -34.95 15.70 -3.57
CA SER A 146 -34.50 14.31 -3.62
C SER A 146 -33.04 14.19 -4.07
N GLN A 147 -32.37 13.10 -3.66
CA GLN A 147 -30.99 12.86 -4.08
C GLN A 147 -30.86 12.72 -5.61
N ALA A 148 -31.82 12.08 -6.28
CA ALA A 148 -31.83 11.97 -7.74
C ALA A 148 -31.95 13.32 -8.45
N GLN A 149 -32.64 14.30 -7.86
CA GLN A 149 -32.67 15.68 -8.37
C GLN A 149 -31.30 16.37 -8.19
N ARG A 150 -30.68 16.21 -7.02
CA ARG A 150 -29.34 16.77 -6.73
C ARG A 150 -28.26 16.17 -7.63
N ASP A 151 -28.31 14.87 -7.85
CA ASP A 151 -27.43 14.14 -8.76
C ASP A 151 -27.58 14.65 -10.20
N ALA A 152 -28.80 14.93 -10.66
CA ALA A 152 -29.05 15.52 -11.98
C ALA A 152 -28.48 16.96 -12.10
N VAL A 153 -28.64 17.79 -11.05
CA VAL A 153 -28.06 19.15 -11.02
C VAL A 153 -26.53 19.10 -11.00
N HIS A 154 -25.93 18.21 -10.20
CA HIS A 154 -24.49 18.00 -10.17
C HIS A 154 -23.94 17.46 -11.50
N ARG A 155 -24.66 16.55 -12.17
CA ARG A 155 -24.29 16.05 -13.51
C ARG A 155 -24.25 17.18 -14.53
N ALA A 156 -25.32 17.96 -14.65
CA ALA A 156 -25.39 19.06 -15.63
C ALA A 156 -24.34 20.15 -15.36
N ARG A 157 -24.12 20.52 -14.07
CA ARG A 157 -23.06 21.47 -13.69
C ARG A 157 -21.67 20.96 -14.05
N ALA A 158 -21.41 19.67 -13.83
CA ALA A 158 -20.13 19.06 -14.16
C ALA A 158 -19.92 18.90 -15.68
N GLU A 159 -20.97 18.57 -16.44
CA GLU A 159 -20.92 18.53 -17.91
C GLU A 159 -20.70 19.93 -18.51
N ALA A 160 -21.33 20.98 -17.96
CA ALA A 160 -21.08 22.36 -18.36
C ALA A 160 -19.64 22.81 -18.03
N ALA A 161 -19.12 22.48 -16.84
CA ALA A 161 -17.73 22.76 -16.46
C ALA A 161 -16.72 22.02 -17.35
N ALA A 162 -16.96 20.74 -17.66
CA ALA A 162 -16.15 19.95 -18.57
C ALA A 162 -16.15 20.53 -20.00
N ALA A 163 -17.30 20.99 -20.51
CA ALA A 163 -17.40 21.68 -21.79
C ALA A 163 -16.61 23.02 -21.78
N ALA A 164 -16.53 23.70 -20.64
CA ALA A 164 -15.68 24.88 -20.43
C ALA A 164 -14.19 24.56 -20.18
N LYS A 165 -13.81 23.28 -20.17
CA LYS A 165 -12.47 22.75 -19.81
C LYS A 165 -12.04 23.01 -18.34
N ASP A 166 -12.97 23.37 -17.47
CA ASP A 166 -12.75 23.44 -16.03
C ASP A 166 -12.95 22.05 -15.40
N TRP A 167 -11.91 21.23 -15.53
CA TRP A 167 -11.94 19.84 -15.05
C TRP A 167 -11.97 19.73 -13.52
N GLU A 168 -11.46 20.72 -12.79
CA GLU A 168 -11.42 20.67 -11.32
C GLU A 168 -12.81 20.86 -10.72
N THR A 169 -13.59 21.83 -11.20
CA THR A 169 -14.98 21.97 -10.72
C THR A 169 -15.86 20.84 -11.23
N ALA A 170 -15.64 20.34 -12.45
CA ALA A 170 -16.32 19.14 -12.96
C ALA A 170 -16.07 17.92 -12.04
N ALA A 171 -14.82 17.66 -11.68
CA ALA A 171 -14.42 16.59 -10.77
C ALA A 171 -15.11 16.67 -9.40
N VAL A 172 -15.14 17.85 -8.77
CA VAL A 172 -15.81 18.07 -7.47
C VAL A 172 -17.31 17.74 -7.55
N HIS A 173 -17.97 18.08 -8.65
CA HIS A 173 -19.40 17.84 -8.81
C HIS A 173 -19.74 16.41 -9.22
N TRP A 174 -18.95 15.79 -10.11
CA TRP A 174 -19.08 14.36 -10.42
C TRP A 174 -18.86 13.47 -9.19
N ALA A 175 -17.89 13.78 -8.33
CA ALA A 175 -17.63 12.99 -7.12
C ALA A 175 -18.82 12.98 -6.14
N LYS A 176 -19.67 14.01 -6.15
CA LYS A 176 -20.84 14.16 -5.27
C LYS A 176 -22.08 13.39 -5.73
N ILE A 177 -22.07 12.79 -6.93
CA ILE A 177 -23.21 12.07 -7.50
C ILE A 177 -23.34 10.68 -6.84
N LEU A 178 -24.42 10.44 -6.10
CA LEU A 178 -24.58 9.17 -5.36
C LEU A 178 -25.29 8.08 -6.20
N GLY A 179 -26.18 8.46 -7.13
CA GLY A 179 -26.97 7.54 -7.95
C GLY A 179 -26.24 6.75 -9.04
N GLY A 180 -24.91 6.65 -9.00
CA GLY A 180 -24.11 5.77 -9.88
C GLY A 180 -24.18 6.05 -11.39
N SER A 181 -24.66 7.23 -11.80
CA SER A 181 -24.82 7.61 -13.20
C SER A 181 -24.37 9.06 -13.44
N PRO A 182 -23.31 9.32 -14.23
CA PRO A 182 -22.44 8.34 -14.90
C PRO A 182 -21.70 7.41 -13.92
N PRO A 183 -21.26 6.20 -14.36
CA PRO A 183 -20.50 5.28 -13.53
C PRO A 183 -19.10 5.82 -13.24
N PHE A 184 -18.44 5.26 -12.21
CA PHE A 184 -17.14 5.74 -11.73
C PHE A 184 -16.06 5.66 -12.82
N GLU A 185 -16.07 4.57 -13.58
CA GLU A 185 -15.11 4.21 -14.61
C GLU A 185 -15.15 5.20 -15.78
N ASP A 186 -16.34 5.59 -16.25
CA ASP A 186 -16.51 6.58 -17.31
C ASP A 186 -15.96 7.96 -16.93
N ILE A 187 -16.19 8.38 -15.67
CA ILE A 187 -15.71 9.67 -15.17
C ILE A 187 -14.19 9.65 -15.02
N ALA A 188 -13.65 8.58 -14.44
CA ALA A 188 -12.23 8.38 -14.28
C ALA A 188 -11.50 8.36 -15.64
N LEU A 189 -12.03 7.63 -16.62
CA LEU A 189 -11.49 7.58 -17.97
C LEU A 189 -11.47 8.96 -18.64
N ARG A 190 -12.58 9.71 -18.59
CA ARG A 190 -12.65 11.08 -19.14
C ARG A 190 -11.61 12.02 -18.53
N LEU A 191 -11.34 11.92 -17.22
CA LEU A 191 -10.33 12.74 -16.54
C LEU A 191 -8.89 12.33 -16.90
N VAL A 192 -8.65 11.05 -17.21
CA VAL A 192 -7.37 10.54 -17.73
C VAL A 192 -7.16 10.97 -19.19
N GLU A 193 -8.17 10.83 -20.05
CA GLU A 193 -8.15 11.28 -21.46
C GLU A 193 -7.97 12.81 -21.59
N ALA A 194 -8.45 13.57 -20.62
CA ALA A 194 -8.26 15.02 -20.54
C ALA A 194 -6.86 15.45 -20.02
N GLU A 195 -5.97 14.49 -19.72
CA GLU A 195 -4.63 14.72 -19.14
C GLU A 195 -4.65 15.61 -17.88
N ALA A 196 -5.71 15.51 -17.04
CA ALA A 196 -5.98 16.41 -15.93
C ALA A 196 -5.78 15.75 -14.54
N PRO A 197 -4.52 15.46 -14.11
CA PRO A 197 -4.26 14.70 -12.88
C PRO A 197 -4.69 15.42 -11.60
N ALA A 198 -4.70 16.77 -11.57
CA ALA A 198 -5.18 17.54 -10.42
C ALA A 198 -6.71 17.40 -10.23
N ALA A 199 -7.46 17.40 -11.33
CA ALA A 199 -8.89 17.12 -11.33
C ALA A 199 -9.18 15.68 -10.91
N LEU A 200 -8.42 14.71 -11.42
CA LEU A 200 -8.53 13.31 -11.01
C LEU A 200 -8.24 13.09 -9.52
N GLN A 201 -7.18 13.71 -8.98
CA GLN A 201 -6.90 13.69 -7.54
C GLN A 201 -8.08 14.24 -6.73
N THR A 202 -8.64 15.36 -7.17
CA THR A 202 -9.78 16.02 -6.51
C THR A 202 -11.07 15.18 -6.57
N PHE A 203 -11.31 14.52 -7.72
CA PHE A 203 -12.40 13.56 -7.90
C PHE A 203 -12.27 12.41 -6.92
N LEU A 204 -11.13 11.70 -6.91
CA LEU A 204 -10.90 10.54 -6.05
C LEU A 204 -10.94 10.92 -4.55
N ALA A 205 -10.32 12.02 -4.15
CA ALA A 205 -10.33 12.50 -2.76
C ALA A 205 -11.76 12.82 -2.29
N THR A 206 -12.51 13.59 -3.08
CA THR A 206 -13.92 13.88 -2.78
C THR A 206 -14.73 12.58 -2.75
N ARG A 207 -14.49 11.66 -3.70
CA ARG A 207 -15.21 10.39 -3.79
C ARG A 207 -14.98 9.52 -2.56
N LEU A 208 -13.75 9.42 -2.06
CA LEU A 208 -13.41 8.68 -0.84
C LEU A 208 -14.15 9.18 0.40
N THR A 209 -14.47 10.47 0.51
CA THR A 209 -15.30 10.99 1.60
C THR A 209 -16.79 10.67 1.46
N THR A 210 -17.26 10.38 0.23
CA THR A 210 -18.67 10.03 -0.06
C THR A 210 -18.93 8.52 -0.12
N LEU A 211 -17.90 7.70 -0.33
CA LEU A 211 -18.02 6.24 -0.42
C LEU A 211 -18.35 5.64 0.96
N GLY A 212 -19.39 4.83 1.01
CA GLY A 212 -19.86 4.20 2.23
C GLY A 212 -19.02 3.00 2.66
N ARG A 213 -19.25 2.50 3.88
CA ARG A 213 -18.67 1.24 4.38
C ARG A 213 -19.03 0.00 3.54
N SER A 214 -20.06 0.08 2.70
CA SER A 214 -20.44 -0.94 1.72
C SER A 214 -19.39 -1.14 0.63
N ASP A 215 -18.73 -0.06 0.19
CA ASP A 215 -18.02 -0.04 -1.09
C ASP A 215 -16.50 -0.20 -0.88
N ARG A 216 -16.12 -0.97 0.14
CA ARG A 216 -14.73 -1.07 0.63
C ARG A 216 -13.72 -1.43 -0.45
N ALA A 217 -14.10 -2.24 -1.43
CA ALA A 217 -13.24 -2.60 -2.56
C ALA A 217 -12.97 -1.40 -3.50
N GLN A 218 -14.01 -0.64 -3.87
CA GLN A 218 -13.86 0.59 -4.67
C GLN A 218 -13.10 1.66 -3.90
N ALA A 219 -13.36 1.81 -2.60
CA ALA A 219 -12.67 2.75 -1.74
C ALA A 219 -11.18 2.39 -1.56
N ALA A 220 -10.84 1.10 -1.41
CA ALA A 220 -9.45 0.65 -1.36
C ALA A 220 -8.71 0.88 -2.69
N MET A 221 -9.37 0.61 -3.83
CA MET A 221 -8.82 0.87 -5.17
C MET A 221 -8.60 2.37 -5.41
N ALA A 222 -9.59 3.21 -5.10
CA ALA A 222 -9.49 4.66 -5.22
C ALA A 222 -8.43 5.24 -4.28
N GLY A 223 -8.28 4.72 -3.07
CA GLY A 223 -7.25 5.10 -2.11
C GLY A 223 -5.84 4.71 -2.57
N ALA A 224 -5.67 3.51 -3.13
CA ALA A 224 -4.39 3.09 -3.72
C ALA A 224 -4.01 3.98 -4.91
N TRP A 225 -4.93 4.19 -5.86
CA TRP A 225 -4.67 5.03 -7.03
C TRP A 225 -4.41 6.49 -6.67
N LEU A 226 -5.14 7.04 -5.69
CA LEU A 226 -4.88 8.40 -5.20
C LEU A 226 -3.52 8.49 -4.47
N THR A 227 -3.08 7.43 -3.79
CA THR A 227 -1.71 7.35 -3.23
C THR A 227 -0.65 7.41 -4.33
N GLU A 228 -0.83 6.68 -5.43
CA GLU A 228 0.05 6.75 -6.62
C GLU A 228 0.09 8.17 -7.20
N LEU A 229 -1.07 8.77 -7.46
CA LEU A 229 -1.18 10.12 -8.00
C LEU A 229 -0.54 11.18 -7.08
N CYS A 230 -0.63 11.02 -5.76
CA CYS A 230 0.08 11.88 -4.81
C CYS A 230 1.60 11.70 -4.92
N LEU A 231 2.10 10.46 -4.98
CA LEU A 231 3.53 10.16 -5.14
C LEU A 231 4.10 10.68 -6.47
N ASP A 232 3.34 10.57 -7.56
CA ASP A 232 3.69 11.14 -8.87
C ASP A 232 3.72 12.67 -8.82
N SER A 233 2.78 13.30 -8.12
CA SER A 233 2.77 14.77 -7.98
C SER A 233 3.95 15.29 -7.16
N ILE A 234 4.37 14.56 -6.11
CA ILE A 234 5.60 14.85 -5.35
C ILE A 234 6.82 14.71 -6.27
N SER A 235 6.88 13.62 -7.04
CA SER A 235 7.99 13.32 -7.95
C SER A 235 8.12 14.39 -9.05
N ARG A 236 7.01 14.82 -9.65
CA ARG A 236 6.96 15.89 -10.65
C ARG A 236 7.38 17.24 -10.06
N ALA A 237 6.83 17.62 -8.90
CA ALA A 237 7.20 18.87 -8.23
C ALA A 237 8.68 18.91 -7.82
N LEU A 238 9.28 17.76 -7.47
CA LEU A 238 10.72 17.63 -7.21
C LEU A 238 11.56 17.80 -8.48
N LEU A 239 11.13 17.24 -9.62
CA LEU A 239 11.81 17.41 -10.91
C LEU A 239 11.78 18.88 -11.36
N GLU A 240 10.62 19.53 -11.28
CA GLU A 240 10.44 20.96 -11.61
C GLU A 240 11.29 21.87 -10.69
N ALA A 241 11.42 21.52 -9.41
CA ALA A 241 12.27 22.24 -8.45
C ALA A 241 13.78 21.92 -8.57
N GLY A 242 14.19 21.06 -9.52
CA GLY A 242 15.59 20.64 -9.67
C GLY A 242 16.13 19.89 -8.45
N GLY A 243 15.28 19.09 -7.80
CA GLY A 243 15.60 18.32 -6.58
C GLY A 243 15.65 19.14 -5.29
N LYS A 244 15.27 20.42 -5.32
CA LYS A 244 15.26 21.30 -4.14
C LYS A 244 13.91 21.28 -3.43
N PRO A 245 13.86 21.51 -2.10
CA PRO A 245 12.61 21.75 -1.40
C PRO A 245 11.91 23.00 -1.98
N SER A 246 10.67 22.82 -2.40
CA SER A 246 9.81 23.85 -2.99
C SER A 246 8.47 23.86 -2.24
N PRO A 247 7.78 25.01 -2.11
CA PRO A 247 6.44 25.05 -1.52
C PRO A 247 5.44 24.12 -2.22
N ALA A 248 5.60 23.88 -3.53
CA ALA A 248 4.78 22.92 -4.28
C ALA A 248 5.02 21.46 -3.83
N VAL A 249 6.28 21.10 -3.55
CA VAL A 249 6.64 19.78 -3.00
C VAL A 249 6.05 19.63 -1.61
N ALA A 250 6.24 20.61 -0.72
CA ALA A 250 5.68 20.58 0.62
C ALA A 250 4.14 20.44 0.62
N ALA A 251 3.44 21.15 -0.25
CA ALA A 251 1.99 21.03 -0.40
C ALA A 251 1.53 19.67 -0.98
N ALA A 252 2.37 18.99 -1.76
CA ALA A 252 2.10 17.62 -2.21
C ALA A 252 2.37 16.58 -1.10
N GLU A 253 3.43 16.79 -0.30
CA GLU A 253 3.74 15.94 0.87
C GLU A 253 2.68 16.03 1.97
N GLU A 254 2.21 17.23 2.31
CA GLU A 254 1.15 17.40 3.32
C GLU A 254 -0.18 16.78 2.86
N ARG A 255 -0.51 16.84 1.56
CA ARG A 255 -1.67 16.13 1.00
C ARG A 255 -1.54 14.61 1.12
N LEU A 256 -0.35 14.05 0.87
CA LEU A 256 -0.09 12.62 1.07
C LEU A 256 -0.24 12.22 2.54
N LYS A 257 0.32 13.01 3.47
CA LYS A 257 0.19 12.74 4.92
C LYS A 257 -1.25 12.81 5.40
N ALA A 258 -2.01 13.81 4.97
CA ALA A 258 -3.44 13.94 5.28
C ALA A 258 -4.22 12.71 4.78
N LEU A 259 -4.03 12.32 3.51
CA LEU A 259 -4.64 11.11 2.94
C LEU A 259 -4.32 9.84 3.73
N LEU A 260 -3.04 9.65 4.10
CA LEU A 260 -2.60 8.48 4.85
C LEU A 260 -3.15 8.45 6.28
N ALA A 261 -3.47 9.60 6.88
CA ALA A 261 -4.05 9.72 8.21
C ALA A 261 -5.59 9.62 8.21
N ASP A 262 -6.26 10.24 7.23
CA ASP A 262 -7.72 10.31 7.16
C ASP A 262 -8.36 9.00 6.66
N HIS A 263 -7.63 8.22 5.83
CA HIS A 263 -8.16 7.02 5.16
C HIS A 263 -7.53 5.69 5.60
N VAL A 264 -6.90 5.64 6.78
CA VAL A 264 -6.20 4.47 7.35
C VAL A 264 -7.00 3.15 7.28
N GLU A 265 -8.30 3.19 7.61
CA GLU A 265 -9.15 1.98 7.62
C GLU A 265 -9.50 1.45 6.22
N VAL A 266 -9.47 2.33 5.22
CA VAL A 266 -9.83 2.06 3.83
C VAL A 266 -8.63 1.51 3.05
N LEU A 267 -7.44 2.04 3.33
CA LEU A 267 -6.20 1.68 2.66
C LEU A 267 -5.75 0.24 2.99
N ASP A 268 -5.46 -0.53 1.94
CA ASP A 268 -4.82 -1.84 2.06
C ASP A 268 -3.36 -1.68 2.49
N VAL A 269 -2.93 -2.48 3.48
CA VAL A 269 -1.55 -2.43 4.01
C VAL A 269 -0.56 -2.84 2.94
N SER A 270 -0.79 -3.96 2.25
CA SER A 270 0.20 -4.54 1.35
C SER A 270 0.50 -3.60 0.17
N THR A 271 -0.56 -3.04 -0.40
CA THR A 271 -0.51 -2.10 -1.52
C THR A 271 0.10 -0.78 -1.10
N THR A 272 -0.40 -0.14 -0.03
CA THR A 272 0.11 1.16 0.44
C THR A 272 1.57 1.08 0.86
N VAL A 273 1.96 0.03 1.61
CA VAL A 273 3.36 -0.24 1.93
C VAL A 273 4.19 -0.46 0.67
N SER A 274 3.64 -1.13 -0.34
CA SER A 274 4.37 -1.39 -1.58
C SER A 274 4.62 -0.15 -2.43
N LEU A 275 3.69 0.81 -2.44
CA LEU A 275 3.80 2.09 -3.14
C LEU A 275 4.75 3.06 -2.42
N LEU A 276 4.55 3.28 -1.12
CA LEU A 276 5.47 4.08 -0.29
C LEU A 276 6.87 3.46 -0.25
N ALA A 277 6.95 2.12 -0.32
CA ALA A 277 8.21 1.45 -0.58
C ALA A 277 8.78 1.85 -1.93
N ALA A 278 8.11 1.61 -3.06
CA ALA A 278 8.63 1.94 -4.39
C ALA A 278 9.18 3.39 -4.49
N ALA A 279 8.47 4.36 -3.92
CA ALA A 279 8.86 5.77 -3.91
C ALA A 279 9.99 6.17 -2.91
N GLY A 280 10.54 5.24 -2.14
CA GLY A 280 11.60 5.53 -1.15
C GLY A 280 11.14 6.19 0.16
N ARG A 281 9.85 6.50 0.30
CA ARG A 281 9.25 7.34 1.36
C ARG A 281 9.09 6.63 2.71
N LEU A 282 10.21 6.38 3.39
CA LEU A 282 10.25 5.66 4.68
C LEU A 282 9.55 6.42 5.83
N ASP A 283 9.65 7.75 5.86
CA ASP A 283 9.05 8.57 6.93
C ASP A 283 7.52 8.64 6.83
N ASP A 284 6.95 8.67 5.62
CA ASP A 284 5.49 8.61 5.43
C ASP A 284 4.94 7.21 5.74
N LEU A 285 5.71 6.15 5.44
CA LEU A 285 5.38 4.78 5.85
C LEU A 285 5.38 4.61 7.38
N LEU A 286 6.28 5.29 8.09
CA LEU A 286 6.27 5.36 9.55
C LEU A 286 5.06 6.14 10.07
N ALA A 287 4.72 7.28 9.47
CA ALA A 287 3.53 8.05 9.84
C ALA A 287 2.24 7.24 9.63
N TYR A 288 2.13 6.49 8.52
CA TYR A 288 1.02 5.57 8.27
C TYR A 288 0.94 4.43 9.30
N ALA A 289 2.08 3.81 9.64
CA ALA A 289 2.15 2.76 10.67
C ALA A 289 1.72 3.29 12.07
N GLN A 290 2.10 4.52 12.40
CA GLN A 290 1.69 5.21 13.63
C GLN A 290 0.19 5.54 13.64
N ALA A 291 -0.33 6.12 12.54
CA ALA A 291 -1.76 6.45 12.40
C ALA A 291 -2.66 5.21 12.49
N ARG A 292 -2.18 4.06 11.99
CA ARG A 292 -2.86 2.76 12.09
C ARG A 292 -2.67 2.04 13.42
N GLY A 293 -1.63 2.37 14.18
CA GLY A 293 -1.17 1.61 15.35
C GLY A 293 -0.55 0.24 15.03
N ASP A 294 -0.51 -0.17 13.74
CA ASP A 294 -0.09 -1.50 13.30
C ASP A 294 1.28 -1.46 12.60
N HIS A 295 2.32 -1.40 13.42
CA HIS A 295 3.71 -1.50 12.96
C HIS A 295 4.08 -2.93 12.53
N GLU A 296 3.31 -3.95 12.96
CA GLU A 296 3.61 -5.35 12.67
C GLU A 296 3.25 -5.71 11.24
N ALA A 297 2.04 -5.39 10.79
CA ALA A 297 1.62 -5.64 9.41
C ALA A 297 2.48 -4.87 8.40
N VAL A 298 2.89 -3.65 8.74
CA VAL A 298 3.79 -2.84 7.90
C VAL A 298 5.18 -3.47 7.78
N LEU A 299 5.77 -3.95 8.88
CA LEU A 299 7.06 -4.65 8.84
C LEU A 299 6.97 -6.01 8.14
N ALA A 300 5.87 -6.74 8.31
CA ALA A 300 5.61 -8.00 7.61
C ALA A 300 5.49 -7.80 6.10
N ALA A 301 4.71 -6.79 5.65
CA ALA A 301 4.57 -6.43 4.24
C ALA A 301 5.90 -5.94 3.63
N LEU A 302 6.72 -5.19 4.38
CA LEU A 302 8.08 -4.84 3.94
C LEU A 302 8.95 -6.08 3.75
N LEU A 303 8.96 -7.02 4.70
CA LEU A 303 9.82 -8.21 4.66
C LEU A 303 9.48 -9.23 3.56
N GLN A 304 8.28 -9.17 2.98
CA GLN A 304 7.94 -9.97 1.79
C GLN A 304 8.67 -9.48 0.51
N ARG A 305 9.25 -8.27 0.53
CA ARG A 305 9.96 -7.68 -0.62
C ARG A 305 11.46 -7.98 -0.55
N PRO A 306 12.15 -8.24 -1.69
CA PRO A 306 13.57 -8.61 -1.71
C PRO A 306 14.48 -7.55 -1.06
N ASP A 307 14.27 -6.27 -1.35
CA ASP A 307 15.02 -5.14 -0.74
C ASP A 307 14.41 -4.65 0.59
N GLY A 308 13.38 -5.33 1.08
CA GLY A 308 12.59 -4.92 2.25
C GLY A 308 13.38 -4.91 3.55
N ALA A 309 14.36 -5.80 3.72
CA ALA A 309 15.09 -5.97 4.98
C ALA A 309 15.84 -4.70 5.42
N ARG A 310 16.59 -4.05 4.52
CA ARG A 310 17.30 -2.78 4.81
C ARG A 310 16.35 -1.67 5.28
N ARG A 311 15.12 -1.70 4.78
CA ARG A 311 14.08 -0.69 4.99
C ARG A 311 13.28 -0.95 6.26
N ALA A 312 12.99 -2.21 6.54
CA ALA A 312 12.51 -2.67 7.84
C ALA A 312 13.50 -2.33 8.97
N LEU A 313 14.82 -2.45 8.73
CA LEU A 313 15.85 -1.98 9.67
C LEU A 313 15.83 -0.46 9.86
N ALA A 314 15.62 0.32 8.79
CA ALA A 314 15.50 1.78 8.90
C ALA A 314 14.25 2.21 9.70
N VAL A 315 13.15 1.47 9.57
CA VAL A 315 11.94 1.60 10.40
C VAL A 315 12.23 1.25 11.86
N LEU A 316 12.82 0.08 12.13
CA LEU A 316 13.14 -0.40 13.49
C LEU A 316 14.17 0.46 14.23
N ARG A 317 15.01 1.23 13.53
CA ARG A 317 15.94 2.22 14.12
C ARG A 317 15.23 3.45 14.68
N LYS A 318 13.96 3.70 14.37
CA LYS A 318 13.23 4.89 14.83
C LYS A 318 12.60 4.62 16.20
N PRO A 319 12.64 5.59 17.14
CA PRO A 319 12.23 5.38 18.53
C PRO A 319 10.73 5.13 18.73
N SER A 320 9.92 5.31 17.68
CA SER A 320 8.48 4.99 17.68
C SER A 320 8.19 3.48 17.64
N CYS A 321 9.16 2.65 17.25
CA CYS A 321 8.94 1.21 17.12
C CYS A 321 9.30 0.46 18.43
N PRO A 322 8.41 -0.38 18.97
CA PRO A 322 8.70 -1.16 20.17
C PRO A 322 9.74 -2.26 19.91
N ALA A 323 10.66 -2.44 20.85
CA ALA A 323 11.75 -3.42 20.78
C ALA A 323 11.27 -4.88 20.60
N GLU A 324 10.04 -5.20 21.01
CA GLU A 324 9.40 -6.50 20.78
C GLU A 324 9.36 -6.91 19.30
N LEU A 325 9.13 -5.96 18.40
CA LEU A 325 9.09 -6.22 16.95
C LEU A 325 10.49 -6.57 16.41
N ALA A 326 11.55 -6.02 16.99
CA ALA A 326 12.92 -6.36 16.60
C ALA A 326 13.21 -7.85 16.90
N TYR A 327 12.78 -8.38 18.06
CA TYR A 327 12.92 -9.82 18.35
C TYR A 327 12.05 -10.68 17.43
N ARG A 328 10.78 -10.28 17.19
CA ARG A 328 9.84 -11.04 16.36
C ARG A 328 10.31 -11.16 14.90
N PHE A 329 10.86 -10.08 14.35
CA PHE A 329 11.30 -10.04 12.96
C PHE A 329 12.79 -10.37 12.76
N ALA A 330 13.61 -10.49 13.82
CA ALA A 330 15.01 -10.91 13.73
C ALA A 330 15.22 -12.18 12.87
N PRO A 331 14.39 -13.25 12.95
CA PRO A 331 14.55 -14.41 12.08
C PRO A 331 14.44 -14.09 10.58
N GLY A 332 13.58 -13.15 10.18
CA GLY A 332 13.49 -12.69 8.78
C GLY A 332 14.63 -11.76 8.39
N LEU A 333 14.94 -10.78 9.25
CA LEU A 333 15.95 -9.75 8.99
C LEU A 333 17.36 -10.34 8.83
N VAL A 334 17.80 -11.22 9.75
CA VAL A 334 19.12 -11.86 9.64
C VAL A 334 19.17 -12.85 8.46
N ALA A 335 18.03 -13.37 7.98
CA ALA A 335 18.00 -14.20 6.76
C ALA A 335 18.39 -13.41 5.51
N ALA A 336 17.80 -12.22 5.36
CA ALA A 336 17.89 -11.41 4.15
C ALA A 336 19.08 -10.44 4.15
N ALA A 337 19.42 -9.87 5.32
CA ALA A 337 20.44 -8.82 5.47
C ALA A 337 21.24 -9.02 6.77
N PRO A 338 22.11 -10.05 6.87
CA PRO A 338 22.79 -10.40 8.12
C PRO A 338 23.77 -9.33 8.61
N GLU A 339 24.48 -8.63 7.71
CA GLU A 339 25.48 -7.63 8.09
C GLU A 339 24.80 -6.37 8.67
N GLU A 340 23.83 -5.80 7.94
CA GLU A 340 23.11 -4.60 8.36
C GLU A 340 22.21 -4.83 9.58
N THR A 341 21.68 -6.05 9.73
CA THR A 341 20.93 -6.44 10.93
C THR A 341 21.86 -6.48 12.14
N VAL A 342 23.06 -7.06 12.02
CA VAL A 342 24.05 -7.04 13.11
C VAL A 342 24.49 -5.61 13.45
N ASP A 343 24.72 -4.73 12.46
CA ASP A 343 25.02 -3.33 12.73
C ASP A 343 23.90 -2.65 13.53
N HIS A 344 22.64 -2.95 13.21
CA HIS A 344 21.49 -2.47 14.00
C HIS A 344 21.47 -3.05 15.43
N LEU A 345 21.70 -4.35 15.61
CA LEU A 345 21.71 -4.99 16.93
C LEU A 345 22.85 -4.46 17.82
N VAL A 346 24.02 -4.15 17.24
CA VAL A 346 25.19 -3.57 17.95
C VAL A 346 24.98 -2.09 18.28
N SER A 347 24.28 -1.34 17.43
CA SER A 347 24.00 0.10 17.64
C SER A 347 22.75 0.39 18.46
N ALA A 348 21.92 -0.61 18.76
CA ALA A 348 20.68 -0.48 19.51
C ALA A 348 20.90 0.12 20.92
N ARG A 349 20.04 1.09 21.28
CA ARG A 349 19.97 1.67 22.63
C ARG A 349 18.50 1.79 23.05
N PRO A 350 18.05 1.15 24.15
CA PRO A 350 18.81 0.24 25.02
C PRO A 350 19.32 -1.03 24.27
N PRO A 351 20.35 -1.71 24.78
CA PRO A 351 20.83 -2.95 24.18
C PRO A 351 19.76 -4.04 24.27
N LEU A 352 19.68 -4.87 23.23
CA LEU A 352 18.71 -5.97 23.12
C LEU A 352 19.23 -7.23 23.82
N ASP A 353 18.33 -8.02 24.41
CA ASP A 353 18.61 -9.26 25.14
C ASP A 353 19.22 -10.32 24.20
N PRO A 354 20.49 -10.72 24.39
CA PRO A 354 21.12 -11.69 23.49
C PRO A 354 20.41 -13.05 23.50
N ARG A 355 19.87 -13.49 24.65
CA ARG A 355 19.08 -14.73 24.78
C ARG A 355 17.92 -14.83 23.79
N ARG A 356 17.18 -13.73 23.62
CA ARG A 356 15.97 -13.69 22.78
C ARG A 356 16.29 -13.74 21.29
N LEU A 357 17.52 -13.39 20.91
CA LEU A 357 18.01 -13.39 19.53
C LEU A 357 18.61 -14.75 19.12
N ILE A 358 18.96 -15.62 20.07
CA ILE A 358 19.56 -16.95 19.80
C ILE A 358 18.81 -17.74 18.71
N PRO A 359 17.45 -17.86 18.72
CA PRO A 359 16.74 -18.61 17.67
C PRO A 359 16.94 -18.05 16.25
N ALA A 360 17.11 -16.74 16.10
CA ALA A 360 17.37 -16.11 14.81
C ALA A 360 18.81 -16.34 14.31
N LEU A 361 19.75 -16.49 15.24
CA LEU A 361 21.19 -16.60 14.97
C LEU A 361 21.66 -18.05 14.82
N LEU A 362 20.99 -19.03 15.46
CA LEU A 362 21.37 -20.44 15.44
C LEU A 362 21.52 -21.03 14.03
N ARG A 363 20.73 -20.57 13.05
CA ARG A 363 20.85 -21.00 11.64
C ARG A 363 22.26 -20.77 11.06
N PHE A 364 22.98 -19.76 11.54
CA PHE A 364 24.34 -19.44 11.10
C PHE A 364 25.41 -20.25 11.82
N ALA A 365 25.04 -21.04 12.83
CA ALA A 365 25.92 -21.97 13.51
C ALA A 365 25.94 -23.37 12.84
N GLU A 366 25.10 -23.62 11.84
CA GLU A 366 25.03 -24.88 11.09
C GLU A 366 26.01 -24.94 9.90
N PRO A 367 26.57 -26.12 9.59
CA PRO A 367 27.48 -26.29 8.45
C PRO A 367 26.71 -26.14 7.12
N GLY A 368 27.01 -25.09 6.36
CA GLY A 368 26.31 -24.71 5.14
C GLY A 368 25.77 -23.27 5.13
N ALA A 369 25.85 -22.57 6.27
CA ALA A 369 25.53 -21.15 6.34
C ALA A 369 26.47 -20.27 5.48
N SER A 370 25.96 -19.14 4.97
CA SER A 370 26.77 -18.17 4.20
C SER A 370 27.92 -17.63 5.05
N PRO A 371 29.19 -17.68 4.57
CA PRO A 371 30.35 -17.29 5.37
C PRO A 371 30.37 -15.79 5.72
N ALA A 372 29.69 -14.94 4.93
CA ALA A 372 29.47 -13.54 5.30
C ALA A 372 28.52 -13.42 6.50
N GLY A 373 27.42 -14.16 6.49
CA GLY A 373 26.49 -14.26 7.62
C GLY A 373 27.16 -14.80 8.88
N VAL A 374 27.98 -15.85 8.77
CA VAL A 374 28.75 -16.39 9.91
C VAL A 374 29.65 -15.30 10.51
N ARG A 375 30.45 -14.58 9.70
CA ARG A 375 31.30 -13.48 10.19
C ARG A 375 30.48 -12.37 10.87
N ALA A 376 29.34 -11.99 10.30
CA ALA A 376 28.46 -10.99 10.87
C ALA A 376 27.94 -11.43 12.25
N VAL A 377 27.43 -12.66 12.36
CA VAL A 377 26.91 -13.20 13.63
C VAL A 377 28.03 -13.39 14.66
N THR A 378 29.23 -13.85 14.25
CA THR A 378 30.40 -13.92 15.14
C THR A 378 30.80 -12.55 15.68
N ARG A 379 30.70 -11.47 14.88
CA ARG A 379 30.90 -10.09 15.35
C ARG A 379 29.86 -9.67 16.39
N TYR A 380 28.59 -10.03 16.21
CA TYR A 380 27.54 -9.78 17.22
C TYR A 380 27.80 -10.53 18.52
N VAL A 381 28.17 -11.80 18.44
CA VAL A 381 28.42 -12.64 19.62
C VAL A 381 29.69 -12.19 20.36
N ALA A 382 30.72 -11.75 19.65
CA ALA A 382 31.88 -11.09 20.26
C ALA A 382 31.48 -9.81 21.01
N PHE A 383 30.62 -8.97 20.44
CA PHE A 383 30.06 -7.79 21.12
C PHE A 383 29.23 -8.16 22.38
N ALA A 384 28.40 -9.21 22.31
CA ALA A 384 27.62 -9.67 23.45
C ALA A 384 28.48 -10.22 24.61
N VAL A 385 29.63 -10.82 24.30
CA VAL A 385 30.58 -11.32 25.32
C VAL A 385 31.47 -10.19 25.85
N ASP A 386 32.03 -9.34 24.99
CA ASP A 386 33.07 -8.38 25.38
C ASP A 386 32.50 -7.04 25.89
N VAL A 387 31.41 -6.56 25.29
CA VAL A 387 30.79 -5.26 25.63
C VAL A 387 29.60 -5.45 26.57
N LEU A 388 28.65 -6.33 26.23
CA LEU A 388 27.48 -6.59 27.09
C LEU A 388 27.80 -7.46 28.31
N ARG A 389 28.95 -8.16 28.31
CA ARG A 389 29.41 -9.06 29.39
C ARG A 389 28.34 -10.06 29.84
N SER A 390 27.54 -10.55 28.90
CA SER A 390 26.50 -11.55 29.17
C SER A 390 27.14 -12.80 29.79
N GLN A 391 26.56 -13.31 30.88
CA GLN A 391 27.03 -14.52 31.58
C GLN A 391 26.23 -15.77 31.17
N ASP A 392 25.58 -15.71 30.01
CA ASP A 392 24.50 -16.61 29.62
C ASP A 392 25.00 -17.82 28.85
N ALA A 393 24.90 -19.00 29.46
CA ALA A 393 25.44 -20.23 28.88
C ALA A 393 24.95 -20.51 27.44
N ALA A 394 23.71 -20.16 27.11
CA ALA A 394 23.20 -20.30 25.75
C ALA A 394 23.91 -19.38 24.73
N VAL A 395 24.32 -18.17 25.13
CA VAL A 395 25.08 -17.23 24.28
C VAL A 395 26.52 -17.73 24.11
N HIS A 396 27.14 -18.25 25.17
CA HIS A 396 28.48 -18.85 25.09
C HIS A 396 28.48 -20.15 24.29
N ASN A 397 27.43 -20.96 24.36
CA ASN A 397 27.27 -22.16 23.53
C ASN A 397 27.11 -21.77 22.05
N LEU A 398 26.32 -20.75 21.73
CA LEU A 398 26.23 -20.21 20.37
C LEU A 398 27.61 -19.71 19.88
N ALA A 399 28.39 -19.03 20.74
CA ALA A 399 29.74 -18.59 20.41
C ALA A 399 30.67 -19.76 20.07
N VAL A 400 30.69 -20.81 20.90
CA VAL A 400 31.43 -22.05 20.63
C VAL A 400 30.98 -22.62 19.27
N SER A 401 29.68 -22.68 19.00
CA SER A 401 29.14 -23.20 17.74
C SER A 401 29.46 -22.37 16.51
N LEU A 402 29.78 -21.08 16.65
CA LEU A 402 30.24 -20.25 15.54
C LEU A 402 31.76 -20.41 15.33
N TYR A 403 32.55 -20.31 16.41
CA TYR A 403 34.01 -20.48 16.34
C TYR A 403 34.45 -21.90 15.93
N SER A 404 33.61 -22.93 16.13
CA SER A 404 33.89 -24.27 15.60
C SER A 404 33.56 -24.45 14.11
N LEU A 405 32.94 -23.46 13.43
CA LEU A 405 32.82 -23.45 11.96
C LEU A 405 34.09 -22.90 11.28
N ASP A 406 34.82 -21.99 11.94
CA ASP A 406 36.03 -21.39 11.35
C ASP A 406 37.08 -22.45 11.00
N ALA A 407 37.80 -22.25 9.90
CA ALA A 407 38.84 -23.18 9.46
C ALA A 407 39.96 -23.32 10.52
N SER A 408 40.35 -22.23 11.16
CA SER A 408 41.41 -22.18 12.16
C SER A 408 40.92 -22.46 13.59
N GLU A 409 41.63 -23.32 14.32
CA GLU A 409 41.32 -23.61 15.74
C GLU A 409 41.69 -22.46 16.70
N ALA A 410 42.51 -21.50 16.24
CA ALA A 410 43.06 -20.44 17.09
C ALA A 410 41.97 -19.54 17.69
N GLY A 411 40.92 -19.21 16.92
CA GLY A 411 39.80 -18.40 17.41
C GLY A 411 39.02 -19.11 18.52
N LEU A 412 38.71 -20.39 18.32
CA LEU A 412 38.05 -21.23 19.32
C LEU A 412 38.91 -21.40 20.59
N LEU A 413 40.21 -21.67 20.45
CA LEU A 413 41.13 -21.81 21.60
C LEU A 413 41.26 -20.50 22.41
N ALA A 414 41.38 -19.35 21.72
CA ALA A 414 41.41 -18.04 22.37
C ALA A 414 40.08 -17.74 23.09
N TYR A 415 38.95 -18.11 22.48
CA TYR A 415 37.63 -17.97 23.09
C TYR A 415 37.46 -18.84 24.34
N LEU A 416 37.80 -20.13 24.27
CA LEU A 416 37.70 -21.06 25.40
C LEU A 416 38.56 -20.62 26.61
N ALA A 417 39.75 -20.07 26.36
CA ALA A 417 40.60 -19.51 27.39
C ALA A 417 39.98 -18.26 28.07
N ARG A 418 39.24 -17.45 27.31
CA ARG A 418 38.62 -16.18 27.75
C ARG A 418 37.24 -16.34 28.38
N ALA A 419 36.46 -17.34 27.96
CA ALA A 419 35.05 -17.53 28.34
C ALA A 419 34.85 -18.17 29.74
N ARG A 420 35.47 -17.56 30.75
CA ARG A 420 35.38 -17.96 32.16
C ARG A 420 34.66 -16.91 33.00
N GLY A 421 33.79 -17.36 33.89
CA GLY A 421 33.03 -16.50 34.79
C GLY A 421 33.90 -15.96 35.93
N PRO A 422 33.35 -15.01 36.74
CA PRO A 422 34.07 -14.47 37.91
C PRO A 422 34.41 -15.54 38.96
N SER A 423 33.75 -16.70 38.93
CA SER A 423 34.02 -17.88 39.77
C SER A 423 35.01 -18.88 39.14
N GLY A 424 35.68 -18.52 38.03
CA GLY A 424 36.65 -19.38 37.32
C GLY A 424 36.06 -20.55 36.52
N ARG A 425 34.75 -20.81 36.67
CA ARG A 425 34.01 -21.83 35.91
C ARG A 425 33.83 -21.41 34.44
N PRO A 426 33.85 -22.35 33.48
CA PRO A 426 33.51 -22.05 32.09
C PRO A 426 32.07 -21.54 32.02
N LEU A 427 31.82 -20.53 31.19
CA LEU A 427 30.48 -20.00 30.95
C LEU A 427 29.72 -20.78 29.86
N TYR A 428 30.37 -21.75 29.21
CA TYR A 428 29.79 -22.65 28.21
C TYR A 428 29.63 -24.07 28.76
N ASP A 429 28.76 -24.85 28.11
CA ASP A 429 28.58 -26.28 28.35
C ASP A 429 29.74 -27.08 27.71
N ALA A 430 30.70 -27.50 28.53
CA ALA A 430 31.91 -28.19 28.07
C ALA A 430 31.63 -29.56 27.37
N PRO A 431 30.72 -30.42 27.85
CA PRO A 431 30.23 -31.58 27.10
C PRO A 431 29.70 -31.26 25.69
N HIS A 432 28.88 -30.20 25.54
CA HIS A 432 28.40 -29.77 24.23
C HIS A 432 29.55 -29.27 23.34
N ALA A 433 30.44 -28.44 23.88
CA ALA A 433 31.63 -27.95 23.17
C ALA A 433 32.53 -29.10 22.67
N LEU A 434 32.72 -30.14 23.50
CA LEU A 434 33.53 -31.31 23.14
C LEU A 434 32.90 -32.12 22.00
N ARG A 435 31.57 -32.32 22.04
CA ARG A 435 30.83 -33.00 20.96
C ARG A 435 31.02 -32.26 19.64
N LEU A 436 30.82 -30.95 19.65
CA LEU A 436 30.89 -30.12 18.45
C LEU A 436 32.30 -29.99 17.87
N ALA A 437 33.32 -29.87 18.74
CA ALA A 437 34.73 -29.94 18.33
C ALA A 437 35.11 -31.32 17.78
N SER A 438 34.42 -32.37 18.19
CA SER A 438 34.62 -33.74 17.68
C SER A 438 33.99 -33.94 16.31
N GLU A 439 32.74 -33.52 16.14
CA GLU A 439 31.98 -33.59 14.87
C GLU A 439 32.63 -32.76 13.75
N ARG A 440 33.16 -31.57 14.09
CA ARG A 440 33.76 -30.62 13.12
C ARG A 440 35.27 -30.78 12.95
N ASN A 441 35.82 -31.91 13.41
CA ASN A 441 37.22 -32.29 13.29
C ASN A 441 38.20 -31.20 13.76
N LYS A 442 38.01 -30.69 14.99
CA LYS A 442 38.86 -29.71 15.67
C LYS A 442 39.67 -30.37 16.80
N PRO A 443 40.75 -31.10 16.48
CA PRO A 443 41.48 -31.92 17.44
C PRO A 443 42.10 -31.14 18.61
N ARG A 444 42.75 -29.99 18.39
CA ARG A 444 43.46 -29.26 19.46
C ARG A 444 42.49 -28.65 20.46
N ALA A 445 41.36 -28.12 19.97
CA ALA A 445 40.29 -27.63 20.83
C ALA A 445 39.64 -28.75 21.65
N ALA A 446 39.38 -29.91 21.03
CA ALA A 446 38.83 -31.07 21.73
C ALA A 446 39.80 -31.61 22.81
N VAL A 447 41.10 -31.69 22.53
CA VAL A 447 42.11 -32.08 23.53
C VAL A 447 42.13 -31.12 24.72
N LYS A 448 42.03 -29.80 24.47
CA LYS A 448 41.94 -28.80 25.54
C LYS A 448 40.68 -28.97 26.40
N LEU A 449 39.52 -29.21 25.77
CA LEU A 449 38.24 -29.46 26.45
C LEU A 449 38.26 -30.77 27.26
N LEU A 450 38.88 -31.84 26.74
CA LEU A 450 39.06 -33.10 27.47
C LEU A 450 39.91 -32.90 28.73
N CYS A 451 40.95 -32.06 28.66
CA CYS A 451 41.76 -31.70 29.83
C CYS A 451 40.97 -30.89 30.88
N GLU A 452 40.05 -30.02 30.45
CA GLU A 452 39.18 -29.24 31.35
C GLU A 452 38.08 -30.10 31.99
N LEU A 453 37.70 -31.20 31.35
CA LEU A 453 36.82 -32.25 31.89
C LEU A 453 37.55 -33.31 32.73
N GLY A 454 38.88 -33.24 32.85
CA GLY A 454 39.71 -34.22 33.57
C GLY A 454 39.94 -35.55 32.85
N MET A 455 39.50 -35.70 31.60
CA MET A 455 39.58 -36.94 30.82
C MET A 455 40.92 -37.05 30.06
N TYR A 456 42.03 -37.07 30.82
CA TYR A 456 43.39 -36.99 30.26
C TYR A 456 43.79 -38.20 29.40
N GLU A 457 43.31 -39.41 29.70
CA GLU A 457 43.62 -40.61 28.90
C GLU A 457 43.06 -40.49 27.46
N ASP A 458 41.83 -40.02 27.32
CA ASP A 458 41.21 -39.81 26.01
C ASP A 458 41.80 -38.58 25.31
N ALA A 459 42.21 -37.55 26.06
CA ALA A 459 42.94 -36.39 25.53
C ALA A 459 44.26 -36.80 24.87
N VAL A 460 45.06 -37.65 25.51
CA VAL A 460 46.32 -38.16 24.96
C VAL A 460 46.08 -39.03 23.72
N LYS A 461 45.13 -39.97 23.77
CA LYS A 461 44.78 -40.81 22.61
C LYS A 461 44.36 -39.96 21.40
N ARG A 462 43.55 -38.90 21.62
CA ARG A 462 43.09 -37.99 20.55
C ARG A 462 44.20 -37.08 20.01
N ALA A 463 45.11 -36.63 20.86
CA ALA A 463 46.31 -35.89 20.45
C ALA A 463 47.25 -36.75 19.59
N LEU A 464 47.52 -37.99 20.02
CA LEU A 464 48.35 -38.95 19.29
C LEU A 464 47.73 -39.32 17.93
N ALA A 465 46.41 -39.55 17.86
CA ALA A 465 45.69 -39.78 16.61
C ALA A 465 45.75 -38.61 15.61
N THR A 466 46.06 -37.40 16.08
CA THR A 466 46.24 -36.21 15.23
C THR A 466 47.69 -36.02 14.77
N GLY A 467 48.65 -36.73 15.39
CA GLY A 467 50.09 -36.58 15.12
C GLY A 467 50.79 -35.43 15.85
N ASP A 468 50.06 -34.63 16.66
CA ASP A 468 50.62 -33.53 17.45
C ASP A 468 51.31 -34.06 18.74
N LEU A 469 52.53 -34.61 18.57
CA LEU A 469 53.30 -35.21 19.67
C LEU A 469 53.59 -34.22 20.82
N GLU A 470 53.87 -32.94 20.50
CA GLU A 470 54.12 -31.91 21.52
C GLU A 470 52.88 -31.58 22.34
N LEU A 471 51.69 -31.63 21.71
CA LEU A 471 50.42 -31.49 22.43
C LEU A 471 50.23 -32.67 23.38
N ALA A 472 50.48 -33.91 22.93
CA ALA A 472 50.38 -35.10 23.79
C ALA A 472 51.34 -35.04 25.00
N LYS A 473 52.58 -34.58 24.82
CA LYS A 473 53.55 -34.36 25.92
C LYS A 473 53.06 -33.30 26.93
N SER A 474 52.57 -32.16 26.45
CA SER A 474 52.06 -31.08 27.34
C SER A 474 50.84 -31.53 28.14
N VAL A 475 49.95 -32.32 27.53
CA VAL A 475 48.77 -32.91 28.20
C VAL A 475 49.19 -33.93 29.25
N ALA A 476 50.16 -34.81 28.96
CA ALA A 476 50.66 -35.79 29.93
C ALA A 476 51.38 -35.15 31.14
N GLY A 477 51.85 -33.91 31.02
CA GLY A 477 52.38 -33.10 32.13
C GLY A 477 51.36 -32.24 32.88
N SER A 478 50.14 -32.09 32.37
CA SER A 478 49.09 -31.23 32.93
C SER A 478 48.25 -31.76 34.12
N PRO A 479 48.20 -33.07 34.48
CA PRO A 479 47.37 -33.53 35.60
C PRO A 479 47.88 -33.03 36.97
N PRO A 480 46.99 -32.81 37.95
CA PRO A 480 47.37 -32.45 39.32
C PRO A 480 48.28 -33.50 39.97
N GLU A 481 49.07 -33.08 40.96
CA GLU A 481 50.16 -33.93 41.48
C GLU A 481 49.69 -35.24 42.13
N GLU A 482 48.49 -35.21 42.71
CA GLU A 482 47.80 -36.34 43.34
C GLU A 482 47.66 -37.54 42.39
N ASP A 483 47.52 -37.30 41.08
CA ASP A 483 47.39 -38.31 40.03
C ASP A 483 48.75 -38.75 39.42
N ALA A 484 49.78 -38.91 40.26
CA ALA A 484 51.09 -39.43 39.84
C ALA A 484 51.01 -40.78 39.09
N GLY A 485 50.04 -41.64 39.44
CA GLY A 485 49.77 -42.91 38.76
C GLY A 485 49.10 -42.76 37.38
N ALA A 486 48.32 -41.69 37.15
CA ALA A 486 47.76 -41.39 35.83
C ALA A 486 48.87 -40.79 34.93
N ARG A 487 49.65 -39.83 35.44
CA ARG A 487 50.80 -39.25 34.72
C ARG A 487 51.73 -40.34 34.15
N ARG A 488 52.11 -41.34 34.96
CA ARG A 488 52.93 -42.48 34.49
C ARG A 488 52.25 -43.30 33.38
N ARG A 489 50.95 -43.56 33.46
CA ARG A 489 50.19 -44.27 32.41
C ARG A 489 50.16 -43.48 31.10
N LEU A 490 49.86 -42.18 31.16
CA LEU A 490 49.83 -41.28 30.00
C LEU A 490 51.19 -41.21 29.30
N TRP A 491 52.29 -41.06 30.07
CA TRP A 491 53.65 -41.08 29.50
C TRP A 491 54.03 -42.44 28.89
N LEU A 492 53.53 -43.56 29.41
CA LEU A 492 53.71 -44.88 28.79
C LEU A 492 52.90 -45.02 27.48
N GLU A 493 51.69 -44.47 27.38
CA GLU A 493 50.94 -44.44 26.12
C GLU A 493 51.66 -43.59 25.06
N VAL A 494 52.15 -42.39 25.42
CA VAL A 494 52.95 -41.54 24.52
C VAL A 494 54.24 -42.26 24.09
N ALA A 495 55.00 -42.84 25.03
CA ALA A 495 56.23 -43.57 24.72
C ALA A 495 55.98 -44.77 23.79
N ARG A 496 54.92 -45.55 24.06
CA ARG A 496 54.52 -46.69 23.20
C ARG A 496 54.18 -46.24 21.79
N HIS A 497 53.47 -45.11 21.63
CA HIS A 497 53.14 -44.58 20.31
C HIS A 497 54.38 -44.07 19.56
N VAL A 498 55.33 -43.42 20.24
CA VAL A 498 56.62 -43.02 19.63
C VAL A 498 57.42 -44.24 19.15
N ILE A 499 57.50 -45.30 19.97
CA ILE A 499 58.22 -46.53 19.61
C ILE A 499 57.54 -47.23 18.42
N CYS A 500 56.22 -47.42 18.45
CA CYS A 500 55.48 -48.03 17.34
C CYS A 500 55.51 -47.18 16.06
N GLY A 501 55.44 -45.85 16.17
CA GLY A 501 55.59 -44.93 15.04
C GLY A 501 56.97 -44.99 14.39
N SER A 502 58.04 -45.11 15.20
CA SER A 502 59.41 -45.28 14.68
C SER A 502 59.62 -46.63 13.96
N SER A 503 58.81 -47.63 14.29
CA SER A 503 58.81 -48.96 13.66
C SER A 503 58.10 -49.02 12.30
N ALA A 504 57.40 -47.95 11.89
CA ALA A 504 56.56 -47.93 10.68
C ALA A 504 57.21 -47.22 9.47
N ALA A 505 58.45 -46.75 9.59
CA ALA A 505 59.22 -46.21 8.47
C ALA A 505 60.11 -47.31 7.86
N PRO A 506 59.85 -47.80 6.63
CA PRO A 506 60.71 -48.78 5.99
C PRO A 506 62.02 -48.11 5.51
N ALA A 507 63.15 -48.70 5.87
CA ALA A 507 64.43 -48.32 5.31
C ALA A 507 64.56 -48.80 3.85
N THR A 508 64.54 -47.89 2.89
CA THR A 508 65.11 -48.11 1.55
C THR A 508 66.45 -47.38 1.46
N ALA A 509 67.53 -48.10 1.73
CA ALA A 509 68.89 -47.60 1.59
C ALA A 509 69.68 -48.41 0.54
N ASN A 510 70.06 -47.71 -0.53
CA ASN A 510 71.24 -47.92 -1.38
C ASN A 510 71.45 -49.27 -2.13
N GLY A 511 71.32 -49.19 -3.46
CA GLY A 511 72.32 -49.74 -4.40
C GLY A 511 72.78 -48.59 -5.32
N ALA A 512 73.99 -48.05 -5.15
CA ALA A 512 75.24 -48.54 -5.74
C ALA A 512 75.54 -47.96 -7.14
N THR A 513 76.25 -46.82 -7.13
CA THR A 513 77.40 -46.47 -8.01
C THR A 513 77.32 -46.69 -9.54
N ALA A 514 77.48 -45.59 -10.31
CA ALA A 514 78.68 -45.28 -11.12
C ALA A 514 78.43 -44.66 -12.52
N SER A 515 79.40 -43.82 -12.91
CA SER A 515 79.77 -43.39 -14.27
C SER A 515 78.97 -42.28 -14.99
N ALA A 516 79.74 -41.29 -15.46
CA ALA A 516 79.44 -40.37 -16.56
C ALA A 516 79.18 -41.16 -17.88
N THR A 517 78.68 -40.59 -18.99
CA THR A 517 79.14 -39.37 -19.69
C THR A 517 78.07 -38.86 -20.70
N ALA A 518 78.27 -37.66 -21.25
CA ALA A 518 77.35 -36.94 -22.14
C ALA A 518 77.08 -37.57 -23.54
N THR A 519 76.04 -37.12 -24.26
CA THR A 519 76.09 -36.16 -25.42
C THR A 519 74.86 -36.31 -26.36
N ALA A 520 74.48 -35.21 -27.05
CA ALA A 520 73.63 -35.10 -28.26
C ALA A 520 72.12 -35.47 -28.14
N THR A 521 71.16 -34.54 -28.19
CA THR A 521 70.66 -33.70 -29.32
C THR A 521 70.11 -34.43 -30.54
N ALA A 522 68.79 -34.41 -30.73
CA ALA A 522 68.15 -34.27 -32.04
C ALA A 522 66.68 -33.79 -31.92
N THR A 523 66.37 -32.70 -32.60
CA THR A 523 65.01 -32.19 -32.90
C THR A 523 64.38 -32.93 -34.08
N ALA A 524 63.05 -33.07 -34.14
CA ALA A 524 62.26 -32.75 -35.36
C ALA A 524 60.74 -32.94 -35.21
N THR A 525 60.04 -31.93 -35.74
CA THR A 525 58.64 -31.88 -36.22
C THR A 525 58.17 -33.05 -37.10
N ALA A 526 56.85 -33.38 -37.08
CA ALA A 526 55.89 -33.06 -38.16
C ALA A 526 54.66 -34.00 -38.31
N ASN A 527 53.48 -33.37 -38.48
CA ASN A 527 52.32 -33.70 -39.35
C ASN A 527 51.51 -35.03 -39.30
N GLY A 528 50.18 -34.83 -39.35
CA GLY A 528 49.18 -35.69 -40.02
C GLY A 528 48.53 -36.80 -39.17
N GLY A 529 47.23 -37.07 -39.22
CA GLY A 529 46.11 -36.36 -39.89
C GLY A 529 44.90 -37.27 -40.17
N ALA A 530 43.67 -36.78 -39.88
CA ALA A 530 42.37 -37.39 -40.24
C ALA A 530 42.03 -38.75 -39.55
N ARG A 531 40.78 -39.25 -39.47
CA ARG A 531 39.49 -38.82 -40.06
C ARG A 531 38.27 -39.41 -39.29
N ALA A 532 37.18 -38.62 -39.17
CA ALA A 532 35.73 -38.95 -39.16
C ALA A 532 35.11 -40.09 -38.28
N GLY A 533 33.88 -39.84 -37.78
CA GLY A 533 32.95 -40.88 -37.28
C GLY A 533 31.96 -40.46 -36.17
N THR A 534 31.27 -39.30 -36.26
CA THR A 534 29.80 -39.17 -36.51
C THR A 534 28.80 -39.94 -35.62
N ARG A 535 27.72 -39.22 -35.21
CA ARG A 535 26.48 -39.61 -34.46
C ARG A 535 26.60 -39.55 -32.93
N GLY A 536 25.71 -38.87 -32.18
CA GLY A 536 24.62 -37.98 -32.61
C GLY A 536 23.97 -37.18 -31.46
N ALA A 537 23.24 -36.13 -31.86
CA ALA A 537 21.97 -35.58 -31.33
C ALA A 537 21.20 -36.41 -30.27
N ALA A 538 20.41 -35.85 -29.34
CA ALA A 538 20.04 -34.48 -28.92
C ALA A 538 19.46 -34.55 -27.46
N ALA A 539 18.86 -33.56 -26.79
CA ALA A 539 18.46 -32.17 -27.09
C ALA A 539 18.60 -31.31 -25.81
N GLY A 540 18.85 -30.00 -25.88
CA GLY A 540 17.84 -28.94 -25.92
C GLY A 540 18.20 -27.88 -24.86
N ALA A 541 17.73 -26.64 -24.81
CA ALA A 541 16.95 -25.78 -25.68
C ALA A 541 16.83 -24.46 -24.86
N ALA A 542 17.56 -23.40 -25.25
CA ALA A 542 17.44 -22.08 -24.61
C ALA A 542 17.75 -20.97 -25.63
N GLY A 543 16.71 -20.45 -26.26
CA GLY A 543 16.68 -19.07 -26.76
C GLY A 543 15.98 -18.17 -25.73
N ALA A 544 15.96 -16.85 -25.88
CA ALA A 544 16.66 -16.01 -26.84
C ALA A 544 16.83 -14.61 -26.22
N GLY A 545 17.97 -13.96 -26.46
CA GLY A 545 18.17 -12.55 -26.12
C GLY A 545 18.09 -11.70 -27.39
N ALA A 546 17.03 -10.89 -27.53
CA ALA A 546 16.90 -9.94 -28.63
C ALA A 546 17.47 -8.58 -28.20
N GLY A 547 18.62 -8.20 -28.78
CA GLY A 547 19.15 -6.84 -28.72
C GLY A 547 18.93 -6.17 -30.08
N ALA A 548 18.29 -5.00 -30.09
CA ALA A 548 17.91 -4.32 -31.31
C ALA A 548 19.12 -3.74 -32.06
N ALA A 549 19.09 -3.85 -33.38
CA ALA A 549 19.90 -3.02 -34.26
C ALA A 549 19.15 -1.72 -34.57
N GLY A 550 19.89 -0.65 -34.82
CA GLY A 550 19.36 0.55 -35.47
C GLY A 550 20.39 1.09 -36.45
N GLU A 551 19.95 1.43 -37.66
CA GLU A 551 20.49 2.49 -38.53
C GLU A 551 19.60 2.59 -39.78
N GLU A 552 19.81 3.68 -40.54
CA GLU A 552 19.13 4.07 -41.79
C GLU A 552 17.66 4.53 -41.66
N GLY A 553 17.22 5.65 -42.24
CA GLY A 553 17.92 6.70 -42.99
C GLY A 553 17.33 6.95 -44.38
N ASP A 554 16.48 7.98 -44.50
CA ASP A 554 16.17 8.75 -45.71
C ASP A 554 15.51 10.09 -45.29
#